data_AF-A0A2V8EZD5-F1
#
_entry.id   AF-A0A2V8EZD5-F1
#
_cell.length_a   1.000
_cell.length_b   1.000
_cell.length_c   1.000
_cell.angle_alpha   90.00
_cell.angle_beta   90.00
_cell.angle_gamma   90.00
#
_symmetry.space_group_name_H-M   'P 1'
#
loop_
_entity.id
_entity.type
_entity.pdbx_description
1 polymer ?
#
loop_
_entity_poly.entity_id
_entity_poly.type
_entity_poly.pdbx_seq_one_letter_code
_entity_poly.pdbx_strand_id
1 'polypeptide(L)' 'MLTAFDLDYRILVVRDCCADTDAELHQCLIEKHFSRLTTVLTSEEVSARWPR' A
#
# COMPACT_ATOMS: atom_id res chain seq x y z
N MET A 1 8.31 -3.52 -2.84
CA MET A 1 7.69 -2.23 -3.21
C MET A 1 8.73 -1.28 -3.80
N LEU A 2 9.82 -0.94 -3.11
CA LEU A 2 10.89 -0.05 -3.62
C LEU A 2 11.40 -0.44 -5.02
N THR A 3 11.79 -1.70 -5.23
CA THR A 3 12.24 -2.17 -6.56
C THR A 3 11.18 -2.00 -7.65
N ALA A 4 9.89 -2.13 -7.33
CA ALA A 4 8.83 -1.90 -8.31
C ALA A 4 8.67 -0.41 -8.62
N PHE A 5 8.92 0.46 -7.63
CA PHE A 5 8.88 1.92 -7.81
C PHE A 5 10.05 2.37 -8.69
N ASP A 6 11.25 1.85 -8.44
CA ASP A 6 12.45 2.12 -9.24
C ASP A 6 12.33 1.65 -10.70
N LEU A 7 11.42 0.69 -10.96
CA LEU A 7 11.12 0.17 -12.30
C LEU A 7 9.86 0.80 -12.92
N ASP A 8 9.38 1.92 -12.37
CA ASP A 8 8.23 2.69 -12.89
C ASP A 8 6.91 1.91 -12.98
N TYR A 9 6.72 0.86 -12.16
CA TYR A 9 5.42 0.21 -12.07
C TYR A 9 4.38 1.11 -11.40
N ARG A 10 3.12 0.97 -11.83
CA ARG A 10 1.99 1.53 -11.08
C ARG A 10 1.69 0.64 -9.88
N ILE A 11 1.87 1.16 -8.68
CA ILE A 11 1.77 0.40 -7.44
C ILE A 11 0.55 0.85 -6.64
N LEU A 12 -0.17 -0.15 -6.13
CA LEU A 12 -1.24 -0.02 -5.14
C LEU A 12 -0.82 -0.78 -3.88
N VAL A 13 -0.96 -0.16 -2.71
CA VAL A 13 -0.75 -0.81 -1.41
C VAL A 13 -2.10 -1.01 -0.73
N VAL A 14 -2.40 -2.23 -0.33
CA VAL A 14 -3.65 -2.59 0.35
C VAL A 14 -3.40 -2.66 1.85
N ARG A 15 -3.70 -1.57 2.57
CA ARG A 15 -3.18 -1.35 3.93
C ARG A 15 -3.62 -2.41 4.94
N ASP A 16 -4.85 -2.87 4.84
CA ASP A 16 -5.48 -3.89 5.68
C ASP A 16 -5.07 -5.32 5.28
N CYS A 17 -4.21 -5.46 4.27
CA CYS A 17 -3.58 -6.72 3.88
C CYS A 17 -2.05 -6.71 4.08
N CYS A 18 -1.50 -5.64 4.65
CA CYS A 18 -0.09 -5.57 5.03
C CYS A 18 0.05 -5.86 6.53
N ALA A 19 1.03 -6.69 6.89
CA ALA A 19 1.34 -7.00 8.28
C ALA A 19 2.83 -6.77 8.53
N ASP A 20 3.13 -5.98 9.56
CA ASP A 20 4.49 -5.72 10.04
C ASP A 20 4.59 -6.13 11.51
N THR A 21 5.81 -6.43 11.96
CA THR A 21 6.04 -6.90 13.34
C THR A 21 5.89 -5.81 14.39
N ASP A 22 6.00 -4.55 13.99
CA ASP A 22 5.92 -3.39 14.87
C ASP A 22 4.81 -2.44 14.41
N ALA A 23 3.93 -2.05 15.33
CA ALA A 23 2.74 -1.25 15.02
C ALA A 23 3.07 0.21 14.69
N GLU A 24 4.11 0.78 15.31
CA GLU A 24 4.55 2.16 15.02
C GLU A 24 5.21 2.20 13.64
N LEU A 25 6.02 1.19 13.31
CA LEU A 25 6.59 1.01 11.98
C LEU A 25 5.49 0.85 10.92
N HIS A 26 4.52 -0.04 11.17
CA HIS A 26 3.39 -0.24 10.26
C HIS A 26 2.69 1.09 9.95
N GLN A 27 2.34 1.84 11.00
CA GLN A 27 1.66 3.13 10.84
C GLN A 27 2.54 4.14 10.09
N CYS A 28 3.84 4.19 10.39
CA CYS A 28 4.79 5.06 9.69
C CYS A 28 4.89 4.70 8.20
N LEU A 29 4.98 3.42 7.86
CA LEU A 29 5.04 2.95 6.49
C LEU A 29 3.78 3.33 5.71
N ILE A 30 2.60 3.05 6.27
CA ILE A 30 1.31 3.34 5.63
C ILE A 30 1.08 4.84 5.48
N GLU A 31 1.22 5.60 6.56
CA GLU A 31 0.82 7.02 6.59
C GLU A 31 1.86 7.96 6.00
N LYS A 32 3.16 7.61 6.05
CA LYS A 32 4.24 8.53 5.65
C LYS A 32 5.03 8.04 4.44
N HIS A 33 5.34 6.75 4.35
CA HIS A 33 6.21 6.26 3.28
C HIS A 33 5.42 5.89 2.02
N PHE A 34 4.44 5.00 2.14
CA PHE A 34 3.66 4.50 1.01
C PHE A 34 2.70 5.55 0.45
N SER A 35 2.06 6.34 1.31
CA SER A 35 1.16 7.43 0.92
C SER A 35 1.81 8.48 0.02
N ARG A 36 3.15 8.68 0.13
CA ARG A 36 3.91 9.64 -0.67
C ARG A 36 4.35 9.12 -2.03
N LEU A 37 4.45 7.80 -2.19
CA LEU A 37 5.02 7.15 -3.37
C LEU A 37 3.99 6.40 -4.19
N THR A 38 2.88 6.00 -3.58
CA THR A 38 1.90 5.06 -4.15
C THR A 38 0.49 5.43 -3.73
N THR A 39 -0.51 4.79 -4.35
CA THR A 39 -1.88 4.87 -3.88
C THR A 39 -2.12 3.78 -2.84
N VAL A 40 -2.55 4.19 -1.64
CA VAL A 40 -2.90 3.31 -0.53
C VAL A 40 -4.42 3.14 -0.52
N LEU A 41 -4.90 1.90 -0.49
CA LEU A 41 -6.32 1.53 -0.50
C LEU A 41 -6.63 0.49 0.58
N THR A 42 -7.91 0.27 0.87
CA THR A 42 -8.40 -0.92 1.57
C THR A 42 -8.70 -2.06 0.61
N SER A 43 -8.79 -3.29 1.14
CA SER A 43 -9.21 -4.46 0.37
C SER A 43 -10.62 -4.29 -0.21
N GLU A 44 -11.51 -3.63 0.53
CA GLU A 44 -12.86 -3.28 0.09
C GLU A 44 -12.83 -2.30 -1.10
N GLU A 45 -12.03 -1.24 -1.04
CA GLU A 45 -11.88 -0.28 -2.13
C GLU A 45 -11.34 -0.94 -3.40
N VAL A 46 -10.39 -1.87 -3.26
CA VAL A 46 -9.88 -2.65 -4.40
C VAL A 46 -10.98 -3.52 -5.00
N SER A 47 -11.72 -4.26 -4.18
CA SER A 47 -12.81 -5.13 -4.65
C SER A 47 -13.94 -4.35 -5.32
N ALA A 48 -14.25 -3.15 -4.84
CA ALA A 48 -15.26 -2.29 -5.45
C ALA A 48 -14.79 -1.71 -6.79
N ARG A 49 -13.49 -1.43 -6.92
CA ARG A 49 -12.90 -0.81 -8.11
C ARG A 49 -12.60 -1.80 -9.24
N TRP A 50 -12.32 -3.06 -8.90
CA TRP A 50 -12.16 -4.16 -9.85
C TRP A 50 -13.08 -5.34 -9.50
N PRO A 51 -14.38 -5.22 -9.79
CA PRO A 51 -15.28 -6.37 -9.74
C PRO A 51 -14.82 -7.43 -10.76
N ARG A 52 -14.96 -8.71 -10.42
CA ARG A 52 -14.57 -9.85 -11.28
C ARG A 52 -15.36 -9.89 -12.58
#